data_AF-A0A0D3AQP7-F1
#
_entry.id   AF-A0A0D3AQP7-F1
#
_cell.length_a   1.000
_cell.length_b   1.000
_cell.length_c   1.000
_cell.angle_alpha   90.00
_cell.angle_beta   90.00
_cell.angle_gamma   90.00
#
_symmetry.space_group_name_H-M   'P 1'
#
loop_
_entity.id
_entity.type
_entity.pdbx_description
1 polymer ?
#
loop_
_entity_poly.entity_id
_entity_poly.type
_entity_poly.pdbx_seq_one_letter_code
_entity_poly.pdbx_strand_id
1 'polypeptide(L)'
;MRQNVTYIVGDLSSSDNYFTQRVDAPNKEGISPLAKCTTVMRMLAYGVAADAIDEYIKIGGTTALECLRRFYKGIIRLYEQEYLRAPTQDDLQKNLHVSEMRGFPGMIGSIDCMHWEWKNCPTAWEGQYTRGDKRTTTVILEAVASHDLWI
;
A
#
# COMPACT_ATOMS: atom_id res chain seq x y z
N MET A 1 7.02 -9.17 -8.52
CA MET A 1 6.29 -9.10 -7.23
C MET A 1 7.08 -9.65 -6.04
N ARG A 2 7.65 -10.87 -6.08
CA ARG A 2 8.39 -11.45 -4.93
C ARG A 2 9.65 -10.68 -4.50
N GLN A 3 10.39 -10.06 -5.42
CA GLN A 3 11.61 -9.29 -5.08
C GLN A 3 11.29 -8.00 -4.30
N ASN A 4 10.26 -7.25 -4.72
CA ASN A 4 9.92 -5.95 -4.11
C ASN A 4 9.45 -6.10 -2.65
N VAL A 5 8.73 -7.17 -2.33
CA VAL A 5 8.28 -7.45 -0.96
C VAL A 5 9.48 -7.66 -0.03
N THR A 6 10.52 -8.35 -0.50
CA THR A 6 11.72 -8.61 0.31
C THR A 6 12.50 -7.33 0.60
N TYR A 7 12.56 -6.38 -0.35
CA TYR A 7 13.17 -5.07 -0.12
C TYR A 7 12.42 -4.27 0.95
N ILE A 8 11.09 -4.16 0.82
CA ILE A 8 10.26 -3.48 1.81
C ILE A 8 10.42 -4.10 3.19
N VAL A 9 10.43 -5.43 3.29
CA VAL A 9 10.67 -6.13 4.56
C VAL A 9 12.05 -5.76 5.12
N GLY A 10 13.10 -5.74 4.29
CA GLY A 10 14.46 -5.37 4.70
C GLY A 10 14.56 -3.93 5.20
N ASP A 11 14.00 -2.98 4.46
CA ASP A 11 14.03 -1.55 4.80
C ASP A 11 13.21 -1.26 6.07
N LEU A 12 12.05 -1.90 6.22
CA LEU A 12 11.26 -1.81 7.45
C LEU A 12 11.97 -2.46 8.64
N SER A 13 12.60 -3.63 8.45
CA SER A 13 13.36 -4.30 9.51
C SER A 13 14.53 -3.44 10.00
N SER A 14 15.17 -2.72 9.08
CA SER A 14 16.31 -1.84 9.38
C SER A 14 15.88 -0.53 10.05
N SER A 15 14.64 -0.10 9.83
CA SER A 15 14.16 1.22 10.23
C SER A 15 13.20 1.21 11.44
N ASP A 16 12.57 0.08 11.74
CA ASP A 16 11.77 -0.14 12.95
C ASP A 16 12.00 -1.56 13.49
N ASN A 17 12.57 -1.64 14.69
CA ASN A 17 12.78 -2.89 15.42
C ASN A 17 11.51 -3.74 15.57
N TYR A 18 10.32 -3.18 15.40
CA TYR A 18 9.07 -3.93 15.39
C TYR A 18 9.02 -4.95 14.24
N PHE A 19 9.61 -4.61 13.09
CA PHE A 19 9.71 -5.50 11.94
C PHE A 19 10.97 -6.37 11.99
N THR A 20 11.44 -6.76 13.18
CA THR A 20 12.46 -7.81 13.33
C THR A 20 11.84 -9.07 13.96
N GLN A 21 12.53 -10.19 13.78
CA GLN A 21 12.23 -11.43 14.50
C GLN A 21 12.67 -11.25 15.95
N ARG A 22 11.72 -11.31 16.89
CA ARG A 22 12.00 -11.16 18.33
C ARG A 22 11.75 -12.49 19.04
N VAL A 23 12.44 -12.72 20.15
CA VAL A 23 12.18 -13.84 21.05
C VAL A 23 11.47 -13.33 22.30
N ASP A 24 10.54 -14.12 22.83
CA ASP A 24 9.91 -13.83 24.11
C ASP A 24 10.75 -14.33 25.30
N ALA A 25 10.29 -14.06 26.53
CA ALA A 25 10.98 -14.48 27.75
C ALA A 25 11.26 -16.01 27.82
N PRO A 26 10.36 -16.90 27.38
CA PRO A 26 10.65 -18.34 27.27
C PRO A 26 11.46 -18.75 26.01
N ASN A 27 12.06 -17.81 25.29
CA ASN A 27 12.89 -18.03 24.11
C ASN A 27 12.15 -18.63 22.90
N LYS A 28 10.85 -18.38 22.80
CA LYS A 28 10.04 -18.71 21.63
C LYS A 28 10.14 -17.58 20.61
N GLU A 29 10.34 -17.97 19.35
CA GLU A 29 10.34 -17.04 18.24
C GLU A 29 8.95 -16.41 18.07
N GLY A 30 8.91 -15.08 18.02
CA GLY A 30 7.72 -14.30 17.75
C GLY A 30 7.33 -14.32 16.26
N ILE A 31 6.49 -13.36 15.87
CA ILE A 31 6.03 -13.25 14.48
C ILE A 31 7.15 -12.68 13.60
N SER A 32 7.40 -13.33 12.46
CA SER A 32 8.45 -12.92 11.54
C SER A 32 8.16 -11.59 10.81
N PRO A 33 9.20 -10.84 10.41
CA PRO A 33 9.05 -9.61 9.63
C PRO A 33 8.24 -9.82 8.34
N LEU A 34 8.52 -10.93 7.66
CA LEU A 34 7.82 -11.31 6.44
C LEU A 34 6.33 -11.58 6.71
N ALA A 35 5.99 -12.27 7.79
CA ALA A 35 4.61 -12.53 8.17
C ALA A 35 3.87 -11.22 8.51
N LYS A 36 4.51 -10.31 9.26
CA LYS A 36 3.96 -8.97 9.56
C LYS A 36 3.67 -8.18 8.29
N CYS A 37 4.64 -8.07 7.39
CA CYS A 37 4.48 -7.32 6.14
C CYS A 37 3.45 -7.97 5.22
N THR A 38 3.45 -9.31 5.11
CA THR A 38 2.49 -10.05 4.29
C THR A 38 1.06 -9.87 4.80
N THR A 39 0.86 -9.88 6.12
CA THR A 39 -0.43 -9.58 6.76
C THR A 39 -0.95 -8.22 6.33
N VAL A 40 -0.11 -7.20 6.44
CA VAL A 40 -0.47 -5.83 6.05
C VAL A 40 -0.76 -5.73 4.56
N MET A 41 0.08 -6.31 3.71
CA MET A 41 -0.15 -6.29 2.26
C MET A 41 -1.47 -6.97 1.89
N ARG A 42 -1.87 -8.04 2.59
CA ARG A 42 -3.18 -8.68 2.37
C ARG A 42 -4.34 -7.83 2.87
N MET A 43 -4.19 -7.13 4.01
CA MET A 43 -5.17 -6.13 4.47
C MET A 43 -5.40 -5.08 3.39
N LEU A 44 -4.31 -4.53 2.87
CA LEU A 44 -4.34 -3.45 1.89
C LEU A 44 -4.83 -3.92 0.52
N ALA A 45 -4.46 -5.11 0.06
CA ALA A 45 -4.82 -5.63 -1.26
C ALA A 45 -6.29 -6.08 -1.35
N TYR A 46 -6.84 -6.62 -0.24
CA TYR A 46 -8.19 -7.17 -0.24
C TYR A 46 -9.20 -6.36 0.57
N GLY A 47 -8.76 -5.33 1.29
CA GLY A 47 -9.63 -4.50 2.11
C GLY A 47 -10.30 -5.30 3.24
N VAL A 48 -9.64 -6.37 3.69
CA VAL A 48 -10.16 -7.27 4.72
C VAL A 48 -9.91 -6.71 6.10
N ALA A 49 -10.86 -6.94 7.00
CA ALA A 49 -10.73 -6.57 8.40
C ALA A 49 -9.62 -7.40 9.08
N ALA A 50 -9.04 -6.84 10.14
CA ALA A 50 -7.88 -7.42 10.82
C ALA A 50 -8.18 -8.78 11.48
N ASP A 51 -9.42 -9.01 11.88
CA ASP A 51 -9.95 -10.26 12.42
C ASP A 51 -10.04 -11.37 11.36
N ALA A 52 -10.38 -11.03 10.11
CA ALA A 52 -10.47 -11.98 9.00
C ALA A 52 -9.10 -12.53 8.55
N ILE A 53 -7.98 -11.95 9.00
CA ILE A 53 -6.62 -12.41 8.63
C ILE A 53 -6.06 -13.46 9.58
N ASP A 54 -6.64 -13.57 10.78
CA ASP A 54 -6.23 -14.59 11.76
C ASP A 54 -6.35 -16.01 11.17
N GLU A 55 -7.32 -16.23 10.28
CA GLU A 55 -7.53 -17.52 9.59
C GLU A 55 -6.34 -17.97 8.72
N TYR A 56 -5.58 -17.03 8.15
CA TYR A 56 -4.50 -17.35 7.22
C TYR A 56 -3.09 -17.27 7.80
N ILE A 57 -2.81 -16.26 8.62
CA ILE A 57 -1.45 -15.99 9.12
C ILE A 57 -1.36 -16.21 10.64
N LYS A 58 -2.49 -16.51 11.31
CA LYS A 58 -2.60 -16.74 12.76
C LYS A 58 -2.00 -15.59 13.57
N ILE A 59 -2.40 -14.37 13.22
CA ILE A 59 -2.03 -13.14 13.90
C ILE A 59 -3.29 -12.52 14.47
N GLY A 60 -3.29 -12.26 15.78
CA GLY A 60 -4.40 -11.61 16.44
C GLY A 60 -4.69 -10.21 15.86
N GLY A 61 -5.97 -9.86 15.74
CA GLY A 61 -6.40 -8.63 15.06
C GLY A 61 -5.76 -7.35 15.59
N THR A 62 -5.51 -7.24 16.91
CA THR A 62 -4.80 -6.10 17.50
C THR A 62 -3.36 -5.98 17.00
N THR A 63 -2.66 -7.11 16.85
CA THR A 63 -1.31 -7.15 16.29
C THR A 63 -1.32 -6.84 14.80
N ALA A 64 -2.30 -7.32 14.05
CA ALA A 64 -2.45 -6.98 12.63
C ALA A 64 -2.69 -5.48 12.41
N LEU A 65 -3.53 -4.84 13.23
CA LEU A 65 -3.75 -3.39 13.19
C LEU A 65 -2.49 -2.59 13.55
N GLU A 66 -1.74 -3.01 14.57
CA GLU A 66 -0.47 -2.36 14.91
C GLU A 66 0.59 -2.54 13.81
N CYS A 67 0.66 -3.74 13.20
CA CYS A 67 1.49 -3.97 12.02
C CYS A 67 1.11 -3.01 10.90
N LEU A 68 -0.18 -2.87 10.57
CA LEU A 68 -0.67 -1.96 9.54
C LEU A 68 -0.25 -0.51 9.86
N ARG A 69 -0.44 -0.09 11.12
CA ARG A 69 -0.12 1.27 11.55
C ARG A 69 1.35 1.61 11.41
N ARG A 70 2.23 0.70 11.83
CA ARG A 70 3.68 0.90 11.71
C ARG A 70 4.16 0.78 10.28
N PHE A 71 3.55 -0.13 9.52
CA PHE A 71 3.89 -0.36 8.12
C PHE A 71 3.65 0.89 7.30
N TYR A 72 2.44 1.47 7.29
CA TYR A 72 2.20 2.65 6.44
C TYR A 72 3.07 3.84 6.85
N LYS A 73 3.33 4.03 8.16
CA LYS A 73 4.24 5.08 8.65
C LYS A 73 5.67 4.86 8.16
N GLY A 74 6.12 3.60 8.19
CA GLY A 74 7.42 3.19 7.68
C GLY A 74 7.50 3.43 6.17
N ILE A 75 6.49 3.02 5.40
CA ILE A 75 6.42 3.25 3.96
C ILE A 75 6.48 4.74 3.63
N ILE A 76 5.66 5.58 4.28
CA ILE A 76 5.71 7.02 4.08
C ILE A 76 7.12 7.54 4.37
N ARG A 77 7.64 7.27 5.58
CA ARG A 77 8.98 7.76 5.96
C ARG A 77 10.09 7.35 4.97
N LEU A 78 10.06 6.11 4.49
CA LEU A 78 11.13 5.54 3.65
C LEU A 78 11.00 5.96 2.19
N TYR A 79 9.77 6.08 1.68
CA TYR A 79 9.52 6.20 0.24
C TYR A 79 8.82 7.51 -0.15
N GLU A 80 8.45 8.38 0.79
CA GLU A 80 7.73 9.63 0.49
C GLU A 80 8.51 10.54 -0.46
N GLN A 81 9.81 10.69 -0.24
CA GLN A 81 10.66 11.57 -1.05
C GLN A 81 10.88 11.06 -2.47
N GLU A 82 10.72 9.76 -2.71
CA GLU A 82 11.00 9.15 -4.01
C GLU A 82 9.71 8.84 -4.76
N TYR A 83 8.75 8.19 -4.11
CA TYR A 83 7.55 7.60 -4.74
C TYR A 83 6.23 8.25 -4.34
N LEU A 84 6.12 8.90 -3.16
CA LEU A 84 4.87 9.55 -2.71
C LEU A 84 4.94 11.07 -2.79
N ARG A 85 5.69 11.58 -3.77
CA ARG A 85 5.80 13.01 -4.09
C ARG A 85 5.12 13.32 -5.42
N ALA A 86 4.88 14.60 -5.67
CA ALA A 86 4.49 15.04 -7.00
C ALA A 86 5.62 14.71 -8.02
N PRO A 87 5.27 14.32 -9.26
CA PRO A 87 6.25 14.16 -10.33
C PRO A 87 7.04 15.45 -10.55
N THR A 88 8.35 15.34 -10.71
CA THR A 88 9.19 16.47 -11.12
C THR A 88 9.05 16.72 -12.62
N GLN A 89 9.56 17.85 -13.09
CA GLN A 89 9.61 18.13 -14.52
C GLN A 89 10.40 17.04 -15.29
N ASP A 90 11.48 16.52 -14.72
CA ASP A 90 12.29 15.46 -15.33
C ASP A 90 11.51 14.15 -15.45
N ASP A 91 10.75 13.78 -14.41
CA ASP A 91 9.86 12.61 -14.44
C ASP A 91 8.82 12.73 -15.56
N LEU A 92 8.21 13.92 -15.71
CA LEU A 92 7.24 14.20 -16.77
C LEU A 92 7.87 14.13 -18.17
N GLN A 93 9.06 14.72 -18.37
CA GLN A 93 9.76 14.68 -19.65
C GLN A 93 10.12 13.26 -20.04
N LYS A 94 10.63 12.47 -19.09
CA LYS A 94 10.95 11.06 -19.31
C LYS A 94 9.70 10.27 -19.71
N ASN A 95 8.58 10.47 -18.99
CA ASN A 95 7.33 9.79 -19.30
C ASN A 95 6.77 10.17 -20.66
N LEU A 96 6.76 11.47 -21.00
CA LEU A 96 6.31 11.97 -22.30
C LEU A 96 7.15 11.39 -23.45
N HIS A 97 8.47 11.36 -23.29
CA HIS A 97 9.37 10.79 -24.28
C HIS A 97 9.09 9.30 -24.52
N VAL A 98 8.93 8.51 -23.45
CA VAL A 98 8.61 7.08 -23.55
C VAL A 98 7.25 6.87 -24.22
N SER A 99 6.25 7.68 -23.86
CA SER A 99 4.91 7.58 -24.46
C SER A 99 4.90 7.95 -25.93
N GLU A 100 5.63 8.99 -26.33
CA GLU A 100 5.78 9.38 -27.73
C GLU A 100 6.42 8.26 -28.57
N MET A 101 7.51 7.65 -28.07
CA MET A 101 8.16 6.51 -28.70
C MET A 101 7.24 5.29 -28.86
N ARG A 102 6.20 5.18 -28.02
CA ARG A 102 5.19 4.11 -28.06
C ARG A 102 3.95 4.49 -28.89
N GLY A 103 3.90 5.69 -29.47
CA GLY A 103 2.78 6.15 -30.30
C GLY A 103 1.65 6.87 -29.53
N PHE A 104 1.91 7.31 -28.29
CA PHE A 104 0.96 8.03 -27.44
C PHE A 104 1.47 9.44 -27.10
N PRO A 105 1.59 10.36 -28.09
CA PRO A 105 2.11 11.69 -27.86
C PRO A 105 1.25 12.46 -26.84
N GLY A 106 1.90 13.05 -25.84
CA GLY A 106 1.23 13.80 -24.75
C GLY A 106 0.72 12.94 -23.57
N MET A 107 0.85 11.61 -23.63
CA MET A 107 0.45 10.74 -22.52
C MET A 107 1.55 10.71 -21.43
N ILE A 108 1.22 11.12 -20.21
CA ILE A 108 2.17 11.16 -19.07
C ILE A 108 2.23 9.80 -18.34
N GLY A 109 1.24 8.96 -18.52
CA GLY A 109 1.17 7.63 -17.91
C GLY A 109 -0.19 7.00 -18.14
N SER A 110 -0.32 5.73 -17.76
CA SER A 110 -1.63 5.10 -17.65
C SER A 110 -2.19 5.41 -16.28
N ILE A 111 -3.39 5.98 -16.22
CA ILE A 111 -4.12 6.14 -14.96
C ILE A 111 -4.87 4.83 -14.73
N ASP A 112 -4.52 4.12 -13.67
CA ASP A 112 -5.38 3.05 -13.14
C ASP A 112 -6.18 3.60 -11.96
N CYS A 113 -7.48 3.34 -11.96
CA CYS A 113 -8.39 3.79 -10.91
C CYS A 113 -9.14 2.57 -10.36
N MET A 114 -8.94 2.30 -9.07
CA MET A 114 -9.70 1.28 -8.36
C MET A 114 -10.75 1.93 -7.47
N HIS A 115 -12.01 1.58 -7.70
CA HIS A 115 -13.10 1.96 -6.83
C HIS A 115 -13.23 0.97 -5.69
N TRP A 116 -13.00 1.42 -4.46
CA TRP A 116 -13.18 0.63 -3.27
C TRP A 116 -14.47 1.01 -2.56
N GLU A 117 -15.36 0.05 -2.31
CA GLU A 117 -16.50 0.27 -1.43
C GLU A 117 -16.00 0.59 -0.01
N TRP A 118 -16.43 1.73 0.52
CA TRP A 118 -16.11 2.17 1.87
C TRP A 118 -17.23 1.79 2.84
N LYS A 119 -17.25 0.51 3.22
CA LYS A 119 -18.31 -0.08 4.07
C LYS A 119 -18.48 0.60 5.44
N ASN A 120 -17.43 1.23 5.97
CA ASN A 120 -17.43 1.93 7.24
C ASN A 120 -17.28 3.46 7.05
N CYS A 121 -17.82 4.02 5.96
CA CYS A 121 -17.81 5.47 5.77
C CYS A 121 -18.63 6.15 6.87
N PRO A 122 -18.10 7.18 7.56
CA PRO A 122 -18.89 7.97 8.49
C PRO A 122 -20.09 8.60 7.79
N THR A 123 -21.26 8.58 8.42
CA THR A 123 -22.50 9.17 7.87
C THR A 123 -22.32 10.63 7.43
N ALA A 124 -21.47 11.38 8.14
CA ALA A 124 -21.15 12.76 7.79
C ALA A 124 -20.51 12.92 6.39
N TRP A 125 -19.85 11.88 5.88
CA TRP A 125 -19.12 11.89 4.60
C TRP A 125 -19.82 11.05 3.52
N GLU A 126 -20.78 10.21 3.91
CA GLU A 126 -21.51 9.30 3.01
C GLU A 126 -22.11 10.03 1.79
N GLY A 127 -22.72 11.20 1.99
CA GLY A 127 -23.30 11.98 0.89
C GLY A 127 -22.28 12.51 -0.13
N GLN A 128 -21.04 12.78 0.29
CA GLN A 128 -19.98 13.28 -0.59
C GLN A 128 -19.34 12.15 -1.42
N TYR A 129 -19.25 10.95 -0.86
CA TYR A 129 -18.53 9.82 -1.46
C TYR A 129 -19.45 8.74 -2.06
N THR A 130 -20.77 8.93 -1.97
CA THR A 130 -21.76 8.08 -2.65
C THR A 130 -22.06 8.65 -4.02
N ARG A 131 -21.60 7.98 -5.08
CA ARG A 131 -21.93 8.38 -6.45
C ARG A 131 -23.36 7.92 -6.77
N GLY A 132 -24.16 8.73 -7.47
CA GLY A 132 -25.55 8.39 -7.77
C GLY A 132 -25.74 7.10 -8.59
N ASP A 133 -24.73 6.66 -9.33
CA ASP A 133 -24.72 5.39 -10.08
C ASP A 133 -24.32 4.19 -9.22
N LYS A 134 -23.39 4.38 -8.28
CA LYS A 134 -22.95 3.37 -7.32
C LYS A 134 -23.63 3.65 -5.99
N ARG A 135 -24.75 2.97 -5.71
CA ARG A 135 -25.57 3.07 -4.48
C ARG A 135 -24.82 2.74 -3.17
N THR A 136 -23.50 2.74 -3.19
CA THR A 136 -22.57 2.44 -2.12
C THR A 136 -21.50 3.51 -2.11
N THR A 137 -21.07 3.94 -0.93
CA THR A 137 -19.96 4.88 -0.81
C THR A 137 -18.67 4.25 -1.33
N THR A 138 -17.93 4.96 -2.18
CA THR A 138 -16.64 4.46 -2.69
C THR A 138 -15.52 5.48 -2.55
N VAL A 139 -14.32 5.01 -2.21
CA VAL A 139 -13.08 5.78 -2.34
C VAL A 139 -12.39 5.32 -3.63
N ILE A 140 -11.80 6.27 -4.36
CA ILE A 140 -11.01 5.97 -5.57
C ILE A 140 -9.54 6.00 -5.17
N LEU A 141 -8.84 4.92 -5.45
CA LEU A 141 -7.38 4.90 -5.44
C LEU A 141 -6.91 5.11 -6.88
N GLU A 142 -6.24 6.23 -7.12
CA GLU A 142 -5.63 6.55 -8.40
C GLU A 142 -4.12 6.31 -8.30
N ALA A 143 -3.60 5.51 -9.22
CA ALA A 143 -2.17 5.37 -9.43
C ALA A 143 -1.86 5.73 -10.87
N VAL A 144 -0.91 6.63 -11.05
CA VAL A 144 -0.23 6.76 -12.33
C VAL A 144 0.89 5.72 -12.31
N ALA A 145 1.05 4.98 -13.41
CA ALA A 145 2.20 4.13 -13.56
C ALA A 145 2.86 4.43 -14.90
N SER A 146 4.12 4.83 -14.82
CA SER A 146 5.04 4.93 -15.93
C SER A 146 5.36 3.54 -16.46
N HIS A 147 5.90 3.48 -17.67
CA HIS A 147 6.25 2.21 -18.31
C HIS A 147 7.24 1.36 -17.48
N ASP A 148 8.17 2.03 -16.79
CA ASP A 148 9.19 1.43 -15.94
C ASP A 148 8.75 1.27 -14.48
N LEU A 149 7.48 1.52 -14.16
CA LEU A 149 6.89 1.42 -12.82
C LEU A 149 7.59 2.33 -11.79
N TRP A 150 8.18 3.42 -12.28
CA TRP A 150 9.01 4.30 -11.47
C TRP A 150 8.17 5.39 -10.80
N ILE A 151 7.09 5.86 -11.44
CA ILE A 151 6.16 6.91 -10.96
C ILE A 151 4.77 6.76 -11.56
#